data_AF-A0A1Y4SA26-F1
#
_entry.id   AF-A0A1Y4SA26-F1
#
_cell.length_a   1.000
_cell.length_b   1.000
_cell.length_c   1.000
_cell.angle_alpha   90.00
_cell.angle_beta   90.00
_cell.angle_gamma   90.00
#
_symmetry.space_group_name_H-M   'P 1'
#
loop_
_entity.id
_entity.type
_entity.pdbx_description
1 polymer ?
#
loop_
_entity_poly.entity_id
_entity_poly.type
_entity_poly.pdbx_seq_one_letter_code
_entity_poly.pdbx_strand_id
1 'polypeptide(L)'
;MAQSDFGRALAGAERRMERAAVELARTRHLLEREDMAGAFGSAFAFSAEVEKLALLARVLPAYTGHPKAAELTEQMLLDTVPIEMGYARRGWFLLKIPALLPKKGTGSPIYIQQYLYPALRRYFDGKPPACYRSCVLAYRHVYQRGRPERAYRDHDNIEVNMVTDIITLYLLPDDAPRRCAHYYCSAAGEVDCTEVYVVPASRFPEWLAAEQADDLKEDTLYETSEIWA
;
A
#
# COMPACT_ATOMS: atom_id res chain seq x y z
N MET A 1 -14.34 34.46 -20.06
CA MET A 1 -12.98 34.30 -19.49
C MET A 1 -12.56 32.86 -19.68
N ALA A 2 -11.35 32.60 -20.18
CA ALA A 2 -10.83 31.24 -20.26
C ALA A 2 -10.74 30.65 -18.84
N GLN A 3 -11.27 29.45 -18.63
CA GLN A 3 -11.25 28.79 -17.33
C GLN A 3 -9.79 28.51 -16.95
N SER A 4 -9.36 28.92 -15.76
CA SER A 4 -8.01 28.64 -15.26
C SER A 4 -7.77 27.14 -15.16
N ASP A 5 -6.51 26.71 -15.20
CA ASP A 5 -6.14 25.29 -15.04
C ASP A 5 -6.70 24.71 -13.74
N PHE A 6 -6.65 25.49 -12.66
CA PHE A 6 -7.30 25.17 -11.40
C PHE A 6 -8.82 24.98 -11.54
N GLY A 7 -9.51 25.91 -12.20
CA GLY A 7 -10.96 25.81 -12.41
C GLY A 7 -11.35 24.61 -13.27
N ARG A 8 -10.54 24.26 -14.27
CA ARG A 8 -10.76 23.06 -15.10
C ARG A 8 -10.54 21.77 -14.32
N ALA A 9 -9.48 21.71 -13.52
CA ALA A 9 -9.19 20.56 -12.67
C ALA A 9 -10.27 20.38 -11.59
N LEU A 10 -10.71 21.47 -10.94
CA LEU A 10 -11.76 21.44 -9.93
C LEU A 10 -13.09 20.94 -10.50
N ALA A 11 -13.54 21.48 -11.64
CA ALA A 11 -14.74 21.00 -12.31
C ALA A 11 -14.60 19.54 -12.79
N GLY A 12 -13.37 19.11 -13.12
CA GLY A 12 -13.06 17.71 -13.39
C GLY A 12 -13.27 16.82 -12.16
N ALA A 13 -12.82 17.27 -10.98
CA ALA A 13 -12.96 16.54 -9.73
C ALA A 13 -14.44 16.42 -9.33
N GLU A 14 -15.22 17.49 -9.44
CA GLU A 14 -16.67 17.48 -9.21
C GLU A 14 -17.37 16.42 -10.06
N ARG A 15 -17.12 16.40 -11.38
CA ARG A 15 -17.70 15.39 -12.27
C ARG A 15 -17.31 13.96 -11.91
N ARG A 16 -16.07 13.73 -11.45
CA ARG A 16 -15.61 12.39 -11.02
C ARG A 16 -16.27 11.98 -9.71
N MET A 17 -16.42 12.92 -8.78
CA MET A 17 -17.12 12.71 -7.52
C MET A 17 -18.59 12.34 -7.74
N GLU A 18 -19.29 13.04 -8.63
CA GLU A 18 -20.67 12.72 -9.01
C GLU A 18 -20.78 11.31 -9.60
N ARG A 19 -19.88 10.92 -10.52
CA ARG A 19 -19.85 9.58 -11.11
C ARG A 19 -19.57 8.50 -10.08
N ALA A 20 -18.61 8.73 -9.18
CA ALA A 20 -18.33 7.82 -8.08
C ALA A 20 -19.55 7.64 -7.16
N ALA A 21 -20.25 8.72 -6.83
CA ALA A 21 -21.48 8.65 -6.04
C ALA A 21 -22.58 7.82 -6.74
N VAL A 22 -22.75 7.99 -8.05
CA VAL A 22 -23.69 7.20 -8.86
C VAL A 22 -23.36 5.71 -8.85
N GLU A 23 -22.10 5.34 -9.09
CA GLU A 23 -21.69 3.93 -9.08
C GLU A 23 -21.75 3.30 -7.68
N LEU A 24 -21.49 4.07 -6.63
CA LEU A 24 -21.67 3.61 -5.25
C LEU A 24 -23.14 3.32 -4.93
N ALA A 25 -24.04 4.25 -5.30
CA ALA A 25 -25.47 4.08 -5.12
C ALA A 25 -25.99 2.86 -5.92
N ARG A 26 -25.51 2.69 -7.15
CA ARG A 26 -25.82 1.54 -7.99
C ARG A 26 -25.34 0.23 -7.37
N THR A 27 -24.11 0.19 -6.87
CA THR A 27 -23.54 -0.98 -6.20
C THR A 27 -24.38 -1.37 -4.99
N ARG A 28 -24.80 -0.39 -4.17
CA ARG A 28 -25.68 -0.62 -3.02
C ARG A 28 -27.04 -1.19 -3.44
N HIS A 29 -27.67 -0.62 -4.47
CA HIS A 29 -28.96 -1.10 -4.96
C HIS A 29 -28.89 -2.54 -5.49
N LEU A 30 -27.79 -2.91 -6.16
CA LEU A 30 -27.58 -4.28 -6.64
C LEU A 30 -27.36 -5.27 -5.49
N LEU A 31 -26.63 -4.85 -4.45
CA LEU A 31 -26.48 -5.64 -3.23
C LEU A 31 -27.83 -5.89 -2.52
N GLU A 32 -28.67 -4.86 -2.39
CA GLU A 32 -30.02 -4.96 -1.79
C GLU A 32 -30.94 -5.91 -2.57
N ARG A 33 -30.67 -6.13 -3.86
CA ARG A 33 -31.40 -7.06 -4.73
C ARG A 33 -30.73 -8.45 -4.81
N GLU A 34 -29.71 -8.69 -4.00
CA GLU A 34 -28.91 -9.92 -4.00
C GLU A 34 -28.22 -10.24 -5.35
N ASP A 35 -28.10 -9.25 -6.25
CA ASP A 35 -27.37 -9.39 -7.51
C ASP A 35 -25.88 -9.13 -7.30
N MET A 36 -25.19 -10.15 -6.77
CA MET A 36 -23.76 -10.07 -6.49
C MET A 36 -22.90 -9.95 -7.75
N ALA A 37 -23.35 -10.46 -8.91
CA ALA A 37 -22.61 -10.36 -10.16
C ALA A 37 -22.64 -8.91 -10.70
N GLY A 38 -23.82 -8.27 -10.66
CA GLY A 38 -23.97 -6.86 -10.97
C GLY A 38 -23.23 -5.96 -9.98
N ALA A 39 -23.36 -6.23 -8.67
CA ALA A 39 -22.67 -5.48 -7.63
C ALA A 39 -21.14 -5.59 -7.77
N PHE A 40 -20.61 -6.76 -8.13
CA PHE A 40 -19.20 -6.96 -8.42
C PHE A 40 -18.73 -6.04 -9.55
N GLY A 41 -19.43 -6.02 -10.69
CA GLY A 41 -19.08 -5.15 -11.81
C GLY A 41 -19.16 -3.65 -11.48
N SER A 42 -20.22 -3.20 -10.81
CA SER A 42 -20.41 -1.79 -10.43
C SER A 42 -19.39 -1.35 -9.37
N ALA A 43 -18.95 -2.25 -8.47
CA ALA A 43 -17.89 -1.97 -7.51
C ALA A 43 -16.55 -1.64 -8.18
N PHE A 44 -16.19 -2.28 -9.31
CA PHE A 44 -15.00 -1.90 -10.08
C PHE A 44 -15.16 -0.53 -10.76
N ALA A 45 -16.36 -0.22 -11.27
CA ALA A 45 -16.63 1.10 -11.86
C ALA A 45 -16.51 2.21 -10.80
N PHE A 46 -17.07 1.99 -9.61
CA PHE A 46 -16.91 2.87 -8.45
C PHE A 46 -15.43 3.05 -8.10
N SER A 47 -14.70 1.94 -7.92
CA SER A 47 -13.27 1.95 -7.61
C SER A 47 -12.46 2.75 -8.64
N ALA A 48 -12.74 2.55 -9.93
CA ALA A 48 -12.04 3.27 -11.01
C ALA A 48 -12.33 4.78 -11.02
N GLU A 49 -13.55 5.23 -10.72
CA GLU A 49 -13.86 6.66 -10.64
C GLU A 49 -13.26 7.31 -9.39
N VAL A 50 -13.22 6.59 -8.26
CA VAL A 50 -12.53 7.05 -7.05
C VAL A 50 -11.03 7.20 -7.29
N GLU A 51 -10.37 6.25 -7.97
CA GLU A 51 -8.94 6.36 -8.26
C GLU A 51 -8.64 7.56 -9.18
N LYS A 52 -9.46 7.78 -10.22
CA LYS A 52 -9.34 8.97 -11.08
C LYS A 52 -9.57 10.27 -10.31
N LEU A 53 -10.52 10.28 -9.38
CA LEU A 53 -10.78 11.41 -8.50
C LEU A 53 -9.57 11.65 -7.59
N ALA A 54 -9.01 10.61 -6.97
CA ALA A 54 -7.85 10.71 -6.10
C ALA A 54 -6.64 11.30 -6.83
N LEU A 55 -6.34 10.81 -8.05
CA LEU A 55 -5.26 11.36 -8.89
C LEU A 55 -5.46 12.84 -9.20
N LEU A 56 -6.69 13.24 -9.52
CA LEU A 56 -7.01 14.64 -9.82
C LEU A 56 -6.96 15.51 -8.54
N ALA A 57 -7.48 15.01 -7.42
CA ALA A 57 -7.45 15.69 -6.14
C ALA A 57 -6.02 15.93 -5.65
N ARG A 58 -5.10 14.98 -5.88
CA ARG A 58 -3.66 15.11 -5.54
C ARG A 58 -2.98 16.28 -6.25
N VAL A 59 -3.41 16.64 -7.46
CA VAL A 59 -2.79 17.74 -8.24
C VAL A 59 -3.48 19.09 -8.05
N LEU A 60 -4.67 19.13 -7.46
CA LEU A 60 -5.40 20.38 -7.20
C LEU A 60 -4.60 21.41 -6.40
N PRO A 61 -3.88 21.05 -5.32
CA PRO A 61 -3.06 22.01 -4.59
C PRO A 61 -1.99 22.66 -5.48
N ALA A 62 -1.35 21.90 -6.38
CA ALA A 62 -0.32 22.42 -7.28
C ALA A 62 -0.89 23.49 -8.24
N TYR A 63 -2.11 23.31 -8.73
CA TYR A 63 -2.77 24.29 -9.60
C TYR A 63 -3.14 25.61 -8.92
N THR A 64 -3.06 25.71 -7.58
CA THR A 64 -3.22 26.99 -6.88
C THR A 64 -2.05 27.95 -7.10
N GLY A 65 -0.90 27.44 -7.55
CA GLY A 65 0.34 28.22 -7.68
C GLY A 65 1.03 28.52 -6.34
N HIS A 66 0.54 27.97 -5.22
CA HIS A 66 1.15 28.20 -3.91
C HIS A 66 2.52 27.50 -3.81
N PRO A 67 3.59 28.19 -3.39
CA PRO A 67 4.95 27.64 -3.40
C PRO A 67 5.14 26.41 -2.50
N LYS A 68 4.32 26.26 -1.45
CA LYS A 68 4.34 25.10 -0.55
C LYS A 68 3.42 23.94 -0.96
N ALA A 69 2.75 24.03 -2.11
CA ALA A 69 1.75 23.04 -2.49
C ALA A 69 2.32 21.61 -2.56
N ALA A 70 3.54 21.44 -3.08
CA ALA A 70 4.19 20.15 -3.17
C ALA A 70 4.50 19.56 -1.78
N GLU A 71 5.15 20.33 -0.91
CA GLU A 71 5.50 19.94 0.47
C GLU A 71 4.26 19.56 1.29
N LEU A 72 3.21 20.39 1.24
CA LEU A 72 1.97 20.13 2.00
C LEU A 72 1.17 18.95 1.42
N THR A 73 1.24 18.70 0.12
CA THR A 73 0.61 17.53 -0.50
C THR A 73 1.32 16.24 -0.09
N GLU A 74 2.65 16.26 -0.04
CA GLU A 74 3.45 15.14 0.46
C GLU A 74 3.09 14.84 1.92
N GLN A 75 3.02 15.86 2.77
CA GLN A 75 2.60 15.71 4.17
C GLN A 75 1.17 15.14 4.29
N MET A 76 0.21 15.68 3.54
CA MET A 76 -1.17 15.17 3.54
C MET A 76 -1.25 13.70 3.11
N LEU A 77 -0.47 13.27 2.12
CA LEU A 77 -0.47 11.87 1.67
C LEU A 77 -0.01 10.92 2.78
N LEU A 78 1.00 11.33 3.55
CA LEU A 78 1.51 10.59 4.70
C LEU A 78 0.48 10.51 5.83
N ASP A 79 -0.22 11.61 6.10
CA ASP A 79 -1.25 11.65 7.14
C ASP A 79 -2.50 10.83 6.77
N THR A 80 -2.78 10.69 5.46
CA THR A 80 -3.99 10.04 4.96
C THR A 80 -3.82 8.53 4.76
N VAL A 81 -2.63 8.05 4.43
CA VAL A 81 -2.34 6.61 4.29
C VAL A 81 -1.53 6.17 5.51
N PRO A 82 -2.14 5.54 6.53
CA PRO A 82 -1.44 5.13 7.74
C PRO A 82 -0.56 3.90 7.45
N ILE A 83 0.57 4.13 6.78
CA ILE A 83 1.59 3.12 6.57
C ILE A 83 2.35 2.97 7.88
N GLU A 84 2.19 1.81 8.49
CA GLU A 84 2.91 1.46 9.70
C GLU A 84 4.23 0.79 9.29
N MET A 85 5.35 1.24 9.86
CA MET A 85 6.64 0.62 9.60
C MET A 85 7.61 0.75 10.75
N GLY A 86 8.50 -0.23 10.90
CA GLY A 86 9.58 -0.21 11.86
C GLY A 86 10.18 -1.58 12.14
N TYR A 87 11.10 -1.65 13.10
CA TYR A 87 11.77 -2.89 13.47
C TYR A 87 10.98 -3.60 14.56
N ALA A 88 10.70 -4.87 14.36
CA ALA A 88 10.18 -5.74 15.41
C ALA A 88 11.29 -6.04 16.44
N ARG A 89 10.91 -6.30 17.69
CA ARG A 89 11.84 -6.76 18.74
C ARG A 89 12.62 -8.01 18.30
N ARG A 90 11.96 -8.86 17.51
CA ARG A 90 12.48 -10.12 16.99
C ARG A 90 13.45 -9.95 15.82
N GLY A 91 13.59 -8.72 15.30
CA GLY A 91 14.73 -8.37 14.45
C GLY A 91 14.52 -8.28 12.96
N TRP A 92 13.27 -8.34 12.51
CA TRP A 92 12.91 -8.03 11.14
C TRP A 92 12.35 -6.62 11.07
N PHE A 93 12.43 -6.02 9.89
CA PHE A 93 11.68 -4.82 9.58
C PHE A 93 10.29 -5.20 9.09
N LEU A 94 9.26 -4.50 9.53
CA LEU A 94 7.89 -4.61 9.05
C LEU A 94 7.52 -3.32 8.29
N LEU A 95 6.94 -3.48 7.12
CA LEU A 95 6.18 -2.47 6.39
C LEU A 95 4.74 -2.98 6.26
N LYS A 96 3.77 -2.21 6.73
CA LYS A 96 2.36 -2.56 6.68
C LYS A 96 1.56 -1.49 5.95
N ILE A 97 1.00 -1.90 4.83
CA ILE A 97 0.15 -1.08 3.97
C ILE A 97 -1.30 -1.40 4.34
N PRO A 98 -2.14 -0.41 4.69
CA PRO A 98 -3.52 -0.60 5.16
C PRO A 98 -4.50 -0.94 4.03
N ALA A 99 -4.03 -1.69 3.02
CA ALA A 99 -4.81 -2.19 1.91
C ALA A 99 -4.10 -3.40 1.29
N LEU A 100 -4.88 -4.28 0.66
CA LEU A 100 -4.35 -5.24 -0.30
C LEU A 100 -3.82 -4.50 -1.53
N LEU A 101 -2.63 -4.87 -2.00
CA LEU A 101 -2.09 -4.34 -3.25
C LEU A 101 -3.12 -4.51 -4.39
N PRO A 102 -3.43 -3.44 -5.15
CA PRO A 102 -4.36 -3.52 -6.28
C PRO A 102 -3.93 -4.55 -7.31
N LYS A 103 -4.91 -5.08 -8.05
CA LYS A 103 -4.66 -5.93 -9.22
C LYS A 103 -4.21 -5.06 -10.37
N LYS A 104 -3.45 -5.67 -11.29
CA LYS A 104 -3.24 -5.17 -12.66
C LYS A 104 -4.58 -4.84 -13.34
N GLY A 105 -5.03 -3.60 -13.18
CA GLY A 105 -6.05 -2.96 -14.00
C GLY A 105 -5.39 -2.11 -15.09
N THR A 106 -6.17 -1.38 -15.86
CA THR A 106 -5.69 -0.37 -16.83
C THR A 106 -4.99 0.85 -16.18
N GLY A 107 -4.43 0.68 -14.97
CA GLY A 107 -3.70 1.67 -14.19
C GLY A 107 -2.25 1.26 -13.98
N SER A 108 -1.35 2.24 -13.97
CA SER A 108 0.07 2.03 -13.70
C SER A 108 0.32 1.81 -12.21
N PRO A 109 1.25 0.92 -11.79
CA PRO A 109 1.63 0.74 -10.38
C PRO A 109 2.28 1.99 -9.75
N ILE A 110 2.45 3.07 -10.52
CA ILE A 110 2.96 4.37 -10.06
C ILE A 110 2.24 4.90 -8.81
N TYR A 111 0.95 4.59 -8.61
CA TYR A 111 0.25 5.03 -7.39
C TYR A 111 0.91 4.46 -6.12
N ILE A 112 1.47 3.24 -6.16
CA ILE A 112 2.25 2.65 -5.05
C ILE A 112 3.46 3.52 -4.74
N GLN A 113 4.21 3.86 -5.78
CA GLN A 113 5.39 4.71 -5.65
C GLN A 113 5.04 6.08 -5.07
N GLN A 114 3.91 6.68 -5.49
CA GLN A 114 3.49 8.01 -5.05
C GLN A 114 3.24 8.12 -3.55
N TYR A 115 2.77 7.06 -2.88
CA TYR A 115 2.57 7.09 -1.43
C TYR A 115 3.72 6.42 -0.67
N LEU A 116 4.31 5.35 -1.21
CA LEU A 116 5.26 4.52 -0.48
C LEU A 116 6.66 5.11 -0.46
N TYR A 117 7.11 5.71 -1.56
CA TYR A 117 8.44 6.32 -1.64
C TYR A 117 8.60 7.51 -0.66
N PRO A 118 7.67 8.48 -0.60
CA PRO A 118 7.72 9.54 0.43
C PRO A 118 7.71 9.00 1.86
N ALA A 119 6.93 7.94 2.13
CA ALA A 119 6.82 7.34 3.46
C ALA A 119 8.14 6.72 3.92
N LEU A 120 8.79 5.89 3.09
CA LEU A 120 10.10 5.32 3.44
C LEU A 120 11.17 6.42 3.49
N ARG A 121 11.17 7.36 2.55
CA ARG A 121 12.13 8.47 2.55
C ARG A 121 12.10 9.24 3.86
N ARG A 122 10.91 9.60 4.34
CA ARG A 122 10.73 10.29 5.62
C ARG A 122 11.11 9.40 6.80
N TYR A 123 10.70 8.12 6.78
CA TYR A 123 11.00 7.20 7.87
C TYR A 123 12.51 7.02 8.08
N PHE A 124 13.29 6.94 6.99
CA PHE A 124 14.74 6.77 7.04
C PHE A 124 15.53 8.09 7.06
N ASP A 125 14.86 9.24 7.00
CA ASP A 125 15.54 10.53 7.07
C ASP A 125 16.27 10.71 8.40
N GLY A 126 17.57 11.03 8.34
CA GLY A 126 18.43 11.13 9.52
C GLY A 126 18.73 9.81 10.26
N LYS A 127 18.20 8.66 9.82
CA LYS A 127 18.48 7.35 10.43
C LYS A 127 19.72 6.69 9.79
N PRO A 128 20.47 5.87 10.54
CA PRO A 128 21.56 5.10 9.94
C PRO A 128 21.01 4.15 8.87
N PRO A 129 21.71 3.99 7.73
CA PRO A 129 21.27 3.09 6.68
C PRO A 129 21.24 1.66 7.23
N ALA A 130 20.10 0.99 7.07
CA ALA A 130 20.01 -0.44 7.32
C ALA A 130 20.45 -1.22 6.07
N CYS A 131 21.20 -2.29 6.28
CA CYS A 131 21.76 -3.07 5.17
C CYS A 131 21.61 -4.56 5.45
N TYR A 132 20.50 -5.13 5.01
CA TYR A 132 20.27 -6.55 5.03
C TYR A 132 21.05 -7.21 3.89
N ARG A 133 22.22 -7.80 4.21
CA ARG A 133 23.10 -8.44 3.21
C ARG A 133 22.59 -9.79 2.70
N SER A 134 21.77 -10.45 3.53
CA SER A 134 21.11 -11.71 3.22
C SER A 134 19.78 -11.76 3.98
N CYS A 135 18.69 -11.76 3.24
CA CYS A 135 17.34 -11.69 3.81
C CYS A 135 16.31 -12.43 2.98
N VAL A 136 15.14 -12.61 3.59
CA VAL A 136 13.91 -13.03 2.94
C VAL A 136 12.93 -11.86 3.00
N LEU A 137 12.43 -11.43 1.84
CA LEU A 137 11.26 -10.57 1.74
C LEU A 137 10.01 -11.44 1.84
N ALA A 138 9.36 -11.40 2.99
CA ALA A 138 8.12 -12.15 3.20
C ALA A 138 6.91 -11.24 3.01
N TYR A 139 6.11 -11.54 1.99
CA TYR A 139 4.85 -10.89 1.69
C TYR A 139 3.71 -11.69 2.32
N ARG A 140 3.00 -11.07 3.25
CA ARG A 140 1.82 -11.65 3.91
C ARG A 140 0.60 -10.79 3.60
N HIS A 141 -0.31 -11.32 2.81
CA HIS A 141 -1.58 -10.64 2.50
C HIS A 141 -2.64 -11.04 3.51
N VAL A 142 -3.09 -10.07 4.29
CA VAL A 142 -4.12 -10.29 5.31
C VAL A 142 -5.47 -9.95 4.69
N TYR A 143 -6.35 -10.95 4.61
CA TYR A 143 -7.71 -10.79 4.14
C TYR A 143 -8.66 -10.65 5.33
N GLN A 144 -9.63 -9.75 5.24
CA GLN A 144 -10.69 -9.66 6.24
C GLN A 144 -11.42 -11.01 6.39
N ARG A 145 -11.57 -11.51 7.63
CA ARG A 145 -12.15 -12.84 7.95
C ARG A 145 -13.53 -13.11 7.36
N GLY A 146 -14.35 -12.07 7.15
CA GLY A 146 -15.68 -12.19 6.54
C GLY A 146 -15.67 -12.36 5.02
N ARG A 147 -14.49 -12.34 4.39
CA ARG A 147 -14.34 -12.40 2.94
C ARG A 147 -14.42 -13.84 2.45
N PRO A 148 -15.24 -14.15 1.43
CA PRO A 148 -15.33 -15.51 0.91
C PRO A 148 -13.99 -15.92 0.27
N GLU A 149 -13.53 -17.15 0.53
CA GLU A 149 -12.23 -17.68 0.08
C GLU A 149 -12.01 -17.54 -1.44
N ARG A 150 -13.05 -17.77 -2.26
CA ARG A 150 -13.02 -17.55 -3.72
C ARG A 150 -12.68 -16.12 -4.15
N ALA A 151 -12.74 -15.16 -3.22
CA ALA A 151 -12.36 -13.78 -3.46
C ALA A 151 -10.91 -13.51 -3.07
N TYR A 152 -10.22 -14.42 -2.36
CA TYR A 152 -8.80 -14.29 -2.05
C TYR A 152 -8.03 -14.09 -3.35
N ARG A 153 -7.13 -13.10 -3.35
CA ARG A 153 -6.48 -12.63 -4.55
C ARG A 153 -5.27 -13.51 -4.85
N ASP A 154 -4.99 -13.70 -6.13
CA ASP A 154 -3.68 -14.18 -6.54
C ASP A 154 -2.63 -13.11 -6.22
N HIS A 155 -1.41 -13.55 -5.93
CA HIS A 155 -0.27 -12.67 -5.71
C HIS A 155 0.15 -12.07 -7.07
N ASP A 156 -0.32 -10.85 -7.40
CA ASP A 156 0.07 -10.19 -8.65
C ASP A 156 1.53 -9.71 -8.58
N ASN A 157 2.35 -10.20 -9.51
CA ASN A 157 3.81 -10.01 -9.47
C ASN A 157 4.28 -8.55 -9.71
N ILE A 158 3.47 -7.68 -10.33
CA ILE A 158 3.91 -6.34 -10.74
C ILE A 158 3.96 -5.38 -9.54
N GLU A 159 2.92 -5.38 -8.73
CA GLU A 159 2.78 -4.53 -7.55
C GLU A 159 3.76 -4.95 -6.45
N VAL A 160 3.96 -6.26 -6.28
CA VAL A 160 5.00 -6.84 -5.42
C VAL A 160 6.39 -6.38 -5.86
N ASN A 161 6.69 -6.38 -7.16
CA ASN A 161 7.97 -5.91 -7.66
C ASN A 161 8.18 -4.42 -7.36
N MET A 162 7.15 -3.58 -7.56
CA MET A 162 7.24 -2.14 -7.24
C MET A 162 7.53 -1.90 -5.75
N VAL A 163 6.86 -2.65 -4.86
CA VAL A 163 7.11 -2.56 -3.41
C VAL A 163 8.52 -3.03 -3.07
N THR A 164 8.97 -4.13 -3.69
CA THR A 164 10.33 -4.66 -3.55
C THR A 164 11.37 -3.63 -3.97
N ASP A 165 11.22 -3.01 -5.13
CA ASP A 165 12.13 -1.99 -5.65
C ASP A 165 12.28 -0.83 -4.65
N ILE A 166 11.16 -0.35 -4.11
CA ILE A 166 11.17 0.76 -3.14
C ILE A 166 11.83 0.34 -1.82
N ILE A 167 11.53 -0.86 -1.30
CA ILE A 167 12.16 -1.39 -0.09
C ILE A 167 13.69 -1.53 -0.27
N THR A 168 14.11 -2.03 -1.43
CA THR A 168 15.52 -2.26 -1.77
C THR A 168 16.33 -0.97 -1.68
N LEU A 169 15.78 0.18 -2.07
CA LEU A 169 16.46 1.47 -1.98
C LEU A 169 16.90 1.85 -0.56
N TYR A 170 16.24 1.35 0.48
CA TYR A 170 16.47 1.77 1.87
C TYR A 170 17.05 0.67 2.76
N LEU A 171 16.75 -0.59 2.47
CA LEU A 171 17.03 -1.71 3.38
C LEU A 171 18.03 -2.72 2.82
N LEU A 172 18.26 -2.75 1.50
CA LEU A 172 19.09 -3.76 0.85
C LEU A 172 20.20 -3.12 0.00
N PRO A 173 21.33 -3.82 -0.21
CA PRO A 173 22.32 -3.39 -1.20
C PRO A 173 21.83 -3.61 -2.65
N ASP A 174 21.12 -4.71 -2.88
CA ASP A 174 20.46 -5.10 -4.13
C ASP A 174 19.41 -6.18 -3.82
N ASP A 175 18.45 -6.39 -4.73
CA ASP A 175 17.43 -7.45 -4.67
C ASP A 175 17.86 -8.72 -5.41
N ALA A 176 19.16 -8.88 -5.72
CA ALA A 176 19.61 -9.98 -6.55
C ALA A 176 19.28 -11.33 -5.87
N PRO A 177 18.95 -12.38 -6.65
CA PRO A 177 18.51 -13.67 -6.10
C PRO A 177 19.48 -14.34 -5.12
N ARG A 178 20.76 -13.93 -5.11
CA ARG A 178 21.77 -14.43 -4.18
C ARG A 178 21.70 -13.80 -2.79
N ARG A 179 21.05 -12.65 -2.66
CA ARG A 179 20.98 -11.85 -1.42
C ARG A 179 19.57 -11.77 -0.86
N CYS A 180 18.59 -11.74 -1.74
CA CYS A 180 17.18 -11.61 -1.39
C CYS A 180 16.39 -12.82 -1.90
N ALA A 181 15.84 -13.60 -0.96
CA ALA A 181 14.83 -14.60 -1.28
C ALA A 181 13.43 -14.00 -1.04
N HIS A 182 12.41 -14.55 -1.70
CA HIS A 182 11.03 -14.10 -1.54
C HIS A 182 10.18 -15.22 -0.94
N TYR A 183 9.28 -14.87 -0.04
CA TYR A 183 8.28 -15.76 0.52
C TYR A 183 6.90 -15.10 0.41
N TYR A 184 5.88 -15.87 0.02
CA TYR A 184 4.52 -15.37 -0.14
C TYR A 184 3.58 -16.22 0.68
N CYS A 185 2.77 -15.57 1.52
CA CYS A 185 1.70 -16.21 2.26
C CYS A 185 0.48 -15.30 2.38
N SER A 186 -0.59 -15.87 2.94
CA SER A 186 -1.83 -15.18 3.19
C SER A 186 -2.36 -15.55 4.57
N ALA A 187 -3.03 -14.62 5.23
CA ALA A 187 -3.64 -14.83 6.54
C ALA A 187 -5.03 -14.20 6.61
N ALA A 188 -5.83 -14.63 7.58
CA ALA A 188 -7.14 -14.03 7.86
C ALA A 188 -7.04 -13.07 9.05
N GLY A 189 -7.42 -11.81 8.85
CA GLY A 189 -7.38 -10.76 9.88
C GLY A 189 -8.67 -9.96 9.97
N GLU A 190 -8.62 -8.89 10.76
CA GLU A 190 -9.79 -8.03 10.98
C GLU A 190 -10.06 -7.09 9.80
N VAL A 191 -9.01 -6.66 9.10
CA VAL A 191 -9.08 -5.75 7.95
C VAL A 191 -8.11 -6.19 6.85
N ASP A 192 -8.43 -5.84 5.61
CA ASP A 192 -7.57 -6.07 4.45
C ASP A 192 -6.27 -5.25 4.59
N CYS A 193 -5.11 -5.90 4.60
CA CYS A 193 -3.81 -5.23 4.59
C CYS A 193 -2.72 -6.07 3.91
N THR A 194 -1.62 -5.41 3.54
CA THR A 194 -0.41 -6.08 3.05
C THR A 194 0.73 -5.83 4.02
N GLU A 195 1.28 -6.90 4.57
CA GLU A 195 2.46 -6.88 5.42
C GLU A 195 3.67 -7.35 4.61
N VAL A 196 4.76 -6.59 4.65
CA VAL A 196 6.03 -6.94 4.03
C VAL A 196 7.10 -6.94 5.09
N TYR A 197 7.72 -8.10 5.29
CA TYR A 197 8.76 -8.29 6.29
C TYR A 197 10.12 -8.39 5.59
N VAL A 198 11.10 -7.60 6.04
CA VAL A 198 12.51 -7.80 5.67
C VAL A 198 13.17 -8.59 6.80
N VAL A 199 13.29 -9.90 6.59
CA VAL A 199 13.73 -10.85 7.61
C VAL A 199 15.18 -11.25 7.34
N PRO A 200 16.13 -11.12 8.29
CA PRO A 200 17.46 -11.71 8.13
C PRO A 200 17.35 -13.20 7.81
N ALA A 201 18.14 -13.70 6.85
CA ALA A 201 18.04 -15.11 6.44
C ALA A 201 18.24 -16.09 7.61
N SER A 202 19.09 -15.73 8.58
CA SER A 202 19.33 -16.50 9.81
C SER A 202 18.11 -16.59 10.75
N ARG A 203 17.16 -15.64 10.64
CA ARG A 203 15.94 -15.58 11.46
C ARG A 203 14.69 -16.00 10.72
N PHE A 204 14.78 -16.27 9.42
CA PHE A 204 13.64 -16.71 8.64
C PHE A 204 12.93 -17.95 9.24
N PRO A 205 13.63 -18.96 9.80
CA PRO A 205 12.96 -20.06 10.49
C PRO A 205 12.11 -19.62 11.68
N GLU A 206 12.57 -18.63 12.45
CA GLU A 206 11.84 -18.09 13.60
C GLU A 206 10.61 -17.29 13.15
N TRP A 207 10.76 -16.47 12.11
CA TRP A 207 9.65 -15.73 11.51
C TRP A 207 8.59 -16.69 10.96
N LEU A 208 9.00 -17.73 10.24
CA LEU A 208 8.08 -18.72 9.67
C LEU A 208 7.31 -19.49 10.76
N ALA A 209 7.98 -19.87 11.84
CA ALA A 209 7.33 -20.53 12.96
C ALA A 209 6.27 -19.64 13.63
N ALA A 210 6.55 -18.34 13.76
CA ALA A 210 5.58 -17.38 14.29
C ALA A 210 4.43 -17.09 13.33
N GLU A 211 4.70 -17.01 12.02
CA GLU A 211 3.66 -16.87 11.00
C GLU A 211 2.65 -18.02 11.09
N GLN A 212 3.15 -19.25 11.17
CA GLN A 212 2.34 -20.47 11.28
C GLN A 212 1.56 -20.55 12.60
N ALA A 213 2.05 -19.90 13.65
CA ALA A 213 1.38 -19.82 14.95
C ALA A 213 0.43 -18.61 15.08
N ASP A 214 0.31 -17.77 14.04
CA ASP A 214 -0.36 -16.45 14.07
C ASP A 214 0.17 -15.51 15.17
N ASP A 215 1.46 -15.61 15.45
CA ASP A 215 2.20 -14.90 16.51
C ASP A 215 3.21 -13.89 15.92
N LEU A 216 2.78 -13.17 14.89
CA LEU A 216 3.56 -12.08 14.27
C LEU A 216 3.18 -10.69 14.78
N LYS A 217 2.16 -10.59 15.65
CA LYS A 217 1.73 -9.29 16.18
C LYS A 217 2.81 -8.74 17.10
N GLU A 218 3.23 -7.52 16.80
CA GLU A 218 4.16 -6.75 17.61
C GLU A 218 3.41 -5.55 18.18
N ASP A 219 3.40 -5.40 19.51
CA ASP A 219 2.74 -4.27 20.19
C ASP A 219 3.49 -2.94 19.95
N THR A 220 4.76 -3.00 19.56
CA THR A 220 5.60 -1.82 19.33
C THR A 220 6.63 -2.11 18.25
N LEU A 221 6.70 -1.20 17.28
CA LEU A 221 7.78 -1.15 16.30
C LEU A 221 8.78 -0.07 16.69
N TYR A 222 10.06 -0.42 16.59
CA TYR A 222 11.17 0.45 16.96
C TYR A 222 11.73 1.19 15.75
N GLU A 223 12.29 2.37 15.98
CA GLU A 223 12.92 3.16 14.91
C GLU A 223 14.26 2.60 14.45
N THR A 224 14.96 1.89 15.33
CA THR A 224 16.22 1.20 15.09
C THR A 224 16.09 -0.26 15.46
N SER A 225 16.93 -1.12 14.86
CA SER A 225 16.98 -2.51 15.26
C SER A 225 17.85 -2.66 16.50
N GLU A 226 17.31 -3.29 17.55
CA GLU A 226 18.08 -3.67 18.76
C GLU A 226 19.19 -4.69 18.49
N ILE A 227 19.25 -5.22 17.27
CA ILE A 227 20.11 -6.35 16.90
C ILE A 227 21.33 -5.89 16.09
N TRP A 228 21.23 -4.70 15.49
CA TRP A 228 22.33 -4.03 14.82
C TRP A 228 22.97 -2.93 15.69
N ALA A 229 22.47 -2.75 16.92
CA ALA A 229 23.05 -1.88 17.96
C ALA A 229 24.19 -2.60 18.69
#